data_AF-A0A0U1D6W1-F1
#
_entry.id   AF-A0A0U1D6W1-F1
#
_cell.length_a   1.000
_cell.length_b   1.000
_cell.length_c   1.000
_cell.angle_alpha   90.00
_cell.angle_beta   90.00
_cell.angle_gamma   90.00
#
_symmetry.space_group_name_H-M   'P 1'
#
loop_
_entity.id
_entity.type
_entity.pdbx_description
1 polymer ?
#
loop_
_entity_poly.entity_id
_entity_poly.type
_entity_poly.pdbx_seq_one_letter_code
_entity_poly.pdbx_strand_id
1 'polypeptide(L)'
;MPNTSRPLGAVTRGTTGTTGYAAATGWLVHSPRVRSVLRAAADPLVVDLGYGALPVTTLELATRLRVIRPDIRVVGLEIHPERVATARAVAGGTGVRFELGGFELAGLRPVLVRAFNVLRQYPVESVPDAWATMSGRLAPGGLIVDGTCDELGRRCCWVLLDESGPVSLTLACDPFSIERPSDLAERLPKVLIHHNVEGQPIHALLGAADRAWASAAGHGVFGPRVRWRAMVELLRAEGFPVDAAAPPLRDGVLTVPWATVAPAPTRSSAPLGCLHANCPGADRHRYRPLVESDAGRRVHPPRRRRRRGAGVVPRGHDVPVRRGTGAGRRGPERAVGDAVREIAARAGVVVVAGMFVPSTDGRVTNTLLATGPGVDAHYHKIHLYDAFGFTESRTVAPGFEPVTITVEGATVGLTTCYDIRFPELYVELARRGAQLVTVHASWGSGPGKLDQWTLLARARALDTTGFVAAVDQAYPGDEIAKAGPTGVGGSLVASPTGEVLVSAGADEQLLVFDVDLDAADQARETIAVLQNRSQFAQSGKAQSLG
;
A
#
# COMPACT_ATOMS: atom_id res chain seq x y z
N MET A 1 -28.20 36.82 4.54
CA MET A 1 -26.87 37.44 4.42
C MET A 1 -25.82 36.34 4.52
N PRO A 2 -24.82 36.24 3.63
CA PRO A 2 -23.76 35.27 3.83
C PRO A 2 -22.99 35.66 5.10
N ASN A 3 -22.86 34.72 6.03
CA ASN A 3 -22.14 34.91 7.29
C ASN A 3 -20.65 35.16 6.96
N THR A 4 -20.20 36.41 7.11
CA THR A 4 -18.86 36.89 6.75
C THR A 4 -17.80 36.59 7.82
N SER A 5 -18.06 35.69 8.76
CA SER A 5 -17.06 35.25 9.72
C SER A 5 -16.02 34.36 9.03
N ARG A 6 -14.74 34.72 9.14
CA ARG A 6 -13.60 33.88 8.71
C ARG A 6 -13.75 32.48 9.33
N PRO A 7 -13.59 31.38 8.56
CA PRO A 7 -13.75 30.04 9.12
C PRO A 7 -12.73 29.77 10.23
N LEU A 8 -13.13 29.02 11.26
CA LEU A 8 -12.28 28.70 12.40
C LEU A 8 -11.40 27.51 12.07
N GLY A 9 -10.09 27.75 11.99
CA GLY A 9 -9.08 26.72 11.79
C GLY A 9 -7.90 27.17 10.92
N ALA A 10 -7.15 26.20 10.44
CA ALA A 10 -5.98 26.33 9.58
C ALA A 10 -6.08 25.32 8.42
N VAL A 11 -5.51 25.70 7.27
CA VAL A 11 -5.48 24.87 6.05
C VAL A 11 -4.70 23.59 6.33
N THR A 12 -5.24 22.45 5.90
CA THR A 12 -4.54 21.16 6.00
C THR A 12 -3.32 21.13 5.07
N ARG A 13 -2.15 20.79 5.63
CA ARG A 13 -0.84 20.79 4.92
C ARG A 13 -0.51 19.50 4.16
N GLY A 14 -1.29 18.43 4.33
CA GLY A 14 -1.02 17.11 3.74
C GLY A 14 -1.82 16.81 2.48
N THR A 15 -1.24 16.01 1.59
CA THR A 15 -1.97 15.37 0.49
C THR A 15 -2.53 14.04 1.00
N THR A 16 -3.86 13.88 0.94
CA THR A 16 -4.50 12.59 1.23
C THR A 16 -4.70 11.87 -0.09
N GLY A 17 -4.25 10.61 -0.19
CA GLY A 17 -4.47 9.77 -1.35
C GLY A 17 -5.96 9.50 -1.58
N THR A 18 -6.31 9.08 -2.80
CA THR A 18 -7.70 8.83 -3.20
C THR A 18 -8.44 7.82 -2.33
N THR A 19 -7.73 6.86 -1.73
CA THR A 19 -8.26 5.85 -0.79
C THR A 19 -7.84 6.07 0.65
N GLY A 20 -7.26 7.24 0.98
CA GLY A 20 -6.57 7.48 2.26
C GLY A 20 -7.47 7.27 3.50
N TYR A 21 -8.79 7.35 3.34
CA TYR A 21 -9.76 7.13 4.42
C TYR A 21 -10.63 5.88 4.23
N ALA A 22 -10.25 4.94 3.36
CA ALA A 22 -11.06 3.76 3.06
C ALA A 22 -11.29 2.88 4.30
N ALA A 23 -10.28 2.71 5.17
CA ALA A 23 -10.39 1.96 6.42
C ALA A 23 -11.44 2.58 7.36
N ALA A 24 -11.29 3.88 7.66
CA ALA A 24 -12.22 4.63 8.49
C ALA A 24 -13.64 4.68 7.91
N THR A 25 -13.76 4.89 6.59
CA THR A 25 -15.05 4.94 5.90
C THR A 25 -15.77 3.59 5.95
N GLY A 26 -15.04 2.49 5.77
CA GLY A 26 -15.61 1.15 5.97
C GLY A 26 -16.04 0.92 7.41
N TRP A 27 -15.22 1.34 8.38
CA TRP A 27 -15.59 1.26 9.80
C TRP A 27 -16.88 2.04 10.10
N LEU A 28 -17.04 3.27 9.57
CA LEU A 28 -18.27 4.07 9.73
C LEU A 28 -19.51 3.34 9.21
N VAL A 29 -19.41 2.67 8.05
CA VAL A 29 -20.54 1.93 7.45
C VAL A 29 -20.99 0.76 8.32
N HIS A 30 -20.07 0.20 9.09
CA HIS A 30 -20.25 -1.04 9.83
C HIS A 30 -20.42 -0.84 11.34
N SER A 31 -19.98 0.28 11.90
CA SER A 31 -20.10 0.61 13.31
C SER A 31 -21.58 0.64 13.73
N PRO A 32 -22.02 -0.22 14.68
CA PRO A 32 -23.41 -0.25 15.14
C PRO A 32 -23.89 1.11 15.64
N ARG A 33 -23.03 1.84 16.37
CA ARG A 33 -23.34 3.15 16.93
C ARG A 33 -23.56 4.20 15.83
N VAL A 34 -22.67 4.25 14.83
CA VAL A 34 -22.80 5.18 13.69
C VAL A 34 -24.04 4.84 12.85
N ARG A 35 -24.29 3.56 12.58
CA ARG A 35 -25.48 3.11 11.85
C ARG A 35 -26.77 3.48 12.57
N SER A 36 -26.82 3.33 13.89
CA SER A 36 -27.97 3.69 14.72
C SER A 36 -28.28 5.19 14.58
N VAL A 37 -27.27 6.05 14.76
CA VAL A 37 -27.42 7.50 14.65
C VAL A 37 -27.87 7.93 13.25
N LEU A 38 -27.26 7.39 12.18
CA LEU A 38 -27.62 7.74 10.81
C LEU A 38 -29.04 7.26 10.42
N ARG A 39 -29.47 6.11 10.93
CA ARG A 39 -30.83 5.59 10.67
C ARG A 39 -31.90 6.35 11.44
N ALA A 40 -31.63 6.74 12.67
CA ALA A 40 -32.57 7.46 13.52
C ALA A 40 -32.67 8.97 13.21
N ALA A 41 -31.69 9.54 12.52
CA ALA A 41 -31.63 10.96 12.20
C ALA A 41 -32.88 11.48 11.47
N ALA A 42 -33.56 12.50 12.00
CA ALA A 42 -34.62 13.17 11.24
C ALA A 42 -34.05 13.91 10.02
N ASP A 43 -32.88 14.53 10.18
CA ASP A 43 -32.09 15.13 9.11
C ASP A 43 -30.71 14.46 9.04
N PRO A 44 -30.48 13.52 8.09
CA PRO A 44 -29.26 12.73 8.02
C PRO A 44 -28.12 13.50 7.33
N LEU A 45 -27.77 14.65 7.90
CA LEU A 45 -26.67 15.49 7.44
C LEU A 45 -25.32 15.00 7.98
N VAL A 46 -24.38 14.78 7.07
CA VAL A 46 -22.99 14.38 7.37
C VAL A 46 -22.05 15.47 6.87
N VAL A 47 -21.08 15.84 7.70
CA VAL A 47 -20.01 16.78 7.34
C VAL A 47 -18.68 16.04 7.26
N ASP A 48 -17.96 16.25 6.17
CA ASP A 48 -16.55 15.88 6.03
C ASP A 48 -15.70 17.15 6.14
N LEU A 49 -15.04 17.32 7.28
CA LEU A 49 -14.28 18.52 7.61
C LEU A 49 -12.81 18.36 7.19
N GLY A 50 -12.33 19.30 6.39
CA GLY A 50 -10.94 19.38 5.95
C GLY A 50 -10.57 18.28 4.94
N TYR A 51 -11.36 18.13 3.88
CA TYR A 51 -11.17 17.07 2.88
C TYR A 51 -9.87 17.19 2.06
N GLY A 52 -9.16 18.32 2.14
CA GLY A 52 -7.84 18.49 1.56
C GLY A 52 -7.88 18.96 0.10
N ALA A 53 -6.79 18.70 -0.64
CA ALA A 53 -6.59 19.25 -1.98
C ALA A 53 -7.64 18.80 -3.02
N LEU A 54 -8.21 17.59 -2.87
CA LEU A 54 -9.18 17.01 -3.79
C LEU A 54 -10.38 16.43 -3.01
N PRO A 55 -11.61 16.51 -3.54
CA PRO A 55 -12.83 16.07 -2.84
C PRO A 55 -13.04 14.55 -2.81
N VAL A 56 -12.08 13.75 -3.27
CA VAL A 56 -12.27 12.32 -3.58
C VAL A 56 -12.74 11.52 -2.36
N THR A 57 -12.13 11.77 -1.20
CA THR A 57 -12.48 11.07 0.05
C THR A 57 -13.87 11.46 0.56
N THR A 58 -14.33 12.69 0.31
CA THR A 58 -15.70 13.14 0.62
C THR A 58 -16.72 12.48 -0.29
N LEU A 59 -16.43 12.36 -1.58
CA LEU A 59 -17.28 11.68 -2.55
C LEU A 59 -17.39 10.17 -2.25
N GLU A 60 -16.28 9.54 -1.84
CA GLU A 60 -16.30 8.15 -1.36
C GLU A 60 -17.17 8.01 -0.10
N LEU A 61 -17.00 8.91 0.89
CA LEU A 61 -17.82 8.91 2.11
C LEU A 61 -19.30 8.94 1.77
N ALA A 62 -19.73 9.86 0.89
CA ALA A 62 -21.11 9.98 0.47
C ALA A 62 -21.63 8.70 -0.19
N THR A 63 -20.86 8.13 -1.12
CA THR A 63 -21.22 6.88 -1.81
C THR A 63 -21.41 5.72 -0.83
N ARG A 64 -20.50 5.59 0.14
CA ARG A 64 -20.49 4.51 1.13
C ARG A 64 -21.62 4.65 2.15
N LEU A 65 -21.85 5.85 2.67
CA LEU A 65 -22.88 6.09 3.68
C LEU A 65 -24.30 5.96 3.10
N ARG A 66 -24.50 6.30 1.82
CA ARG A 66 -25.81 6.14 1.15
C ARG A 66 -26.28 4.69 1.04
N VAL A 67 -25.39 3.70 1.24
CA VAL A 67 -25.75 2.29 1.41
C VAL A 67 -26.51 2.04 2.72
N ILE A 68 -26.25 2.84 3.76
CA ILE A 68 -26.98 2.77 5.04
C ILE A 68 -28.35 3.43 4.89
N ARG A 69 -28.38 4.61 4.26
CA ARG A 69 -29.58 5.42 4.09
C ARG A 69 -29.45 6.33 2.85
N PRO A 70 -30.28 6.16 1.80
CA PRO A 70 -30.09 6.82 0.50
C PRO A 70 -30.20 8.35 0.50
N ASP A 71 -30.96 8.94 1.42
CA ASP A 71 -31.21 10.38 1.55
C ASP A 71 -30.13 11.13 2.37
N ILE A 72 -29.03 10.45 2.77
CA ILE A 72 -27.91 11.09 3.46
C ILE A 72 -27.34 12.24 2.61
N ARG A 73 -27.34 13.42 3.21
CA ARG A 73 -26.74 14.63 2.64
C ARG A 73 -25.32 14.76 3.14
N VAL A 74 -24.37 14.88 2.24
CA VAL A 74 -22.95 15.07 2.60
C VAL A 74 -22.51 16.46 2.18
N VAL A 75 -21.85 17.15 3.11
CA VAL A 75 -21.21 18.44 2.89
C VAL A 75 -19.71 18.32 3.18
N GLY A 76 -18.87 18.57 2.18
CA GLY A 76 -17.44 18.75 2.39
C GLY A 76 -17.14 20.19 2.79
N LEU A 77 -16.53 20.39 3.95
CA LEU A 77 -16.08 21.70 4.42
C LEU A 77 -14.56 21.81 4.29
N GLU A 78 -14.09 22.94 3.77
CA GLU A 78 -12.66 23.26 3.67
C GLU A 78 -12.47 24.76 3.92
N ILE A 79 -11.36 25.13 4.54
CA ILE A 79 -11.05 26.52 4.90
C ILE A 79 -10.38 27.27 3.75
N HIS A 80 -9.86 26.57 2.75
CA HIS A 80 -9.23 27.16 1.57
C HIS A 80 -10.24 27.40 0.43
N PRO A 81 -10.56 28.67 0.06
CA PRO A 81 -11.58 28.97 -0.94
C PRO A 81 -11.34 28.33 -2.32
N GLU A 82 -10.10 28.26 -2.78
CA GLU A 82 -9.78 27.66 -4.10
C GLU A 82 -10.00 26.14 -4.12
N ARG A 83 -9.80 25.45 -2.99
CA ARG A 83 -10.08 24.01 -2.87
C ARG A 83 -11.59 23.76 -2.88
N VAL A 84 -12.37 24.67 -2.29
CA VAL A 84 -13.84 24.66 -2.38
C VAL A 84 -14.31 24.88 -3.81
N ALA A 85 -13.75 25.87 -4.52
CA ALA A 85 -14.07 26.11 -5.92
C ALA A 85 -13.75 24.89 -6.81
N THR A 86 -12.56 24.29 -6.63
CA THR A 86 -12.15 23.08 -7.34
C THR A 86 -13.10 21.91 -7.05
N ALA A 87 -13.45 21.70 -5.78
CA ALA A 87 -14.36 20.63 -5.40
C ALA A 87 -15.75 20.80 -6.01
N ARG A 88 -16.30 22.02 -6.02
CA ARG A 88 -17.59 22.33 -6.66
C ARG A 88 -17.60 22.03 -8.15
N ALA A 89 -16.51 22.33 -8.86
CA ALA A 89 -16.38 22.05 -10.28
C ALA A 89 -16.40 20.53 -10.59
N VAL A 90 -15.80 19.72 -9.72
CA VAL A 90 -15.73 18.25 -9.88
C VAL A 90 -17.00 17.54 -9.39
N ALA A 91 -17.74 18.13 -8.45
CA ALA A 91 -18.87 17.48 -7.77
C ALA A 91 -20.17 17.36 -8.60
N GLY A 92 -20.21 17.88 -9.82
CA GLY A 92 -21.40 17.90 -10.67
C GLY A 92 -22.12 16.54 -10.73
N GLY A 93 -23.42 16.52 -10.41
CA GLY A 93 -24.25 15.30 -10.46
C GLY A 93 -24.09 14.31 -9.30
N THR A 94 -23.16 14.51 -8.36
CA THR A 94 -22.91 13.57 -7.24
C THR A 94 -23.85 13.76 -6.04
N GLY A 95 -24.57 14.89 -5.98
CA GLY A 95 -25.41 15.26 -4.84
C GLY A 95 -24.65 15.63 -3.57
N VAL A 96 -23.32 15.80 -3.63
CA VAL A 96 -22.48 16.28 -2.52
C VAL A 96 -22.27 17.79 -2.65
N ARG A 97 -22.38 18.53 -1.54
CA ARG A 97 -22.13 19.97 -1.51
C ARG A 97 -20.75 20.26 -0.94
N PHE A 98 -20.12 21.32 -1.42
CA PHE A 98 -18.83 21.79 -0.92
C PHE A 98 -18.94 23.25 -0.51
N GLU A 99 -18.54 23.57 0.71
CA GLU A 99 -18.70 24.89 1.30
C GLU A 99 -17.45 25.33 2.07
N LEU A 100 -17.29 26.64 2.21
CA LEU A 100 -16.23 27.22 3.01
C LEU A 100 -16.62 27.08 4.49
N GLY A 101 -15.78 26.44 5.29
CA GLY A 101 -16.07 26.21 6.71
C GLY A 101 -14.94 25.53 7.46
N GLY A 102 -14.95 25.70 8.78
CA GLY A 102 -14.00 25.14 9.73
C GLY A 102 -14.69 24.43 10.89
N PHE A 103 -14.13 24.53 12.10
CA PHE A 103 -14.68 23.87 13.30
C PHE A 103 -16.08 24.35 13.68
N GLU A 104 -16.50 25.54 13.24
CA GLU A 104 -17.86 26.05 13.38
C GLU A 104 -18.89 25.37 12.46
N LEU A 105 -18.42 24.44 11.62
CA LEU A 105 -19.20 23.63 10.67
C LEU A 105 -20.05 24.47 9.71
N ALA A 106 -19.61 25.69 9.36
CA ALA A 106 -20.39 26.65 8.58
C ALA A 106 -21.81 26.91 9.12
N GLY A 107 -22.03 26.71 10.43
CA GLY A 107 -23.34 26.82 11.07
C GLY A 107 -24.29 25.63 10.84
N LEU A 108 -23.83 24.59 10.15
CA LEU A 108 -24.57 23.34 9.94
C LEU A 108 -24.76 22.57 11.25
N ARG A 109 -25.77 21.70 11.28
CA ARG A 109 -26.04 20.79 12.41
C ARG A 109 -26.03 19.31 11.99
N PRO A 110 -24.86 18.72 11.71
CA PRO A 110 -24.77 17.35 11.25
C PRO A 110 -24.99 16.33 12.37
N VAL A 111 -25.44 15.13 11.99
CA VAL A 111 -25.49 13.94 12.86
C VAL A 111 -24.16 13.18 12.88
N LEU A 112 -23.27 13.43 11.91
CA LEU A 112 -21.94 12.85 11.86
C LEU A 112 -20.94 13.85 11.27
N VAL A 113 -19.81 14.04 11.95
CA VAL A 113 -18.66 14.78 11.44
C VAL A 113 -17.48 13.82 11.30
N ARG A 114 -16.84 13.79 10.13
CA ARG A 114 -15.53 13.16 9.92
C ARG A 114 -14.48 14.25 9.80
N ALA A 115 -13.46 14.25 10.66
CA ALA A 115 -12.37 15.21 10.66
C ALA A 115 -11.03 14.46 10.64
N PHE A 116 -10.59 14.00 9.46
CA PHE A 116 -9.32 13.27 9.33
C PHE A 116 -8.18 14.18 8.90
N ASN A 117 -7.02 14.02 9.51
CA ASN A 117 -5.80 14.81 9.29
C ASN A 117 -5.96 16.33 9.55
N VAL A 118 -7.08 16.74 10.17
CA VAL A 118 -7.36 18.15 10.49
C VAL A 118 -6.58 18.57 11.73
N LEU A 119 -6.79 17.88 12.85
CA LEU A 119 -6.27 18.31 14.15
C LEU A 119 -4.77 18.03 14.35
N ARG A 120 -4.16 17.19 13.50
CA ARG A 120 -2.73 16.81 13.59
C ARG A 120 -1.78 18.00 13.58
N GLN A 121 -2.14 19.07 12.87
CA GLN A 121 -1.30 20.25 12.70
C GLN A 121 -1.41 21.28 13.84
N TYR A 122 -2.36 21.10 14.76
CA TYR A 122 -2.58 22.03 15.86
C TYR A 122 -1.74 21.63 17.09
N PRO A 123 -1.53 22.55 18.03
CA PRO A 123 -1.06 22.21 19.38
C PRO A 123 -2.06 21.27 20.08
N VAL A 124 -1.57 20.45 21.02
CA VAL A 124 -2.40 19.43 21.69
C VAL A 124 -3.45 20.09 22.59
N GLU A 125 -3.09 21.20 23.21
CA GLU A 125 -3.93 22.05 24.04
C GLU A 125 -5.12 22.67 23.29
N SER A 126 -5.06 22.75 21.95
CA SER A 126 -6.15 23.29 21.13
C SER A 126 -7.18 22.23 20.72
N VAL A 127 -6.89 20.94 20.94
CA VAL A 127 -7.80 19.86 20.56
C VAL A 127 -9.13 19.90 21.33
N PRO A 128 -9.16 20.10 22.67
CA PRO A 128 -10.41 20.20 23.42
C PRO A 128 -11.34 21.32 22.92
N ASP A 129 -10.79 22.50 22.61
CA ASP A 129 -11.58 23.64 22.12
C ASP A 129 -12.17 23.37 20.73
N ALA A 130 -11.40 22.73 19.85
CA ALA A 130 -11.89 22.34 18.53
C ALA A 130 -12.99 21.27 18.63
N TRP A 131 -12.82 20.27 19.50
CA TRP A 131 -13.85 19.29 19.80
C TRP A 131 -15.11 19.94 20.37
N ALA A 132 -14.98 20.83 21.37
CA ALA A 132 -16.10 21.54 21.96
C ALA A 132 -16.88 22.39 20.93
N THR A 133 -16.16 23.06 20.03
CA THR A 133 -16.75 23.87 18.95
C THR A 133 -17.57 23.01 17.99
N MET A 134 -17.03 21.87 17.55
CA MET A 134 -17.73 20.95 16.65
C MET A 134 -18.91 20.26 17.37
N SER A 135 -18.71 19.79 18.60
CA SER A 135 -19.74 19.11 19.40
C SER A 135 -20.92 20.02 19.69
N GLY A 136 -20.69 21.31 19.95
CA GLY A 136 -21.75 22.32 20.16
C GLY A 136 -22.64 22.56 18.92
N ARG A 137 -22.26 22.02 17.76
CA ARG A 137 -23.02 22.10 16.51
C ARG A 137 -23.69 20.79 16.12
N LEU A 138 -23.41 19.67 16.78
CA LEU A 138 -24.03 18.39 16.42
C LEU A 138 -25.56 18.44 16.60
N ALA A 139 -26.27 17.70 15.76
CA ALA A 139 -27.65 17.32 16.05
C ALA A 139 -27.70 16.40 17.29
N PRO A 140 -28.83 16.31 18.01
CA PRO A 140 -28.94 15.44 19.19
C PRO A 140 -28.50 14.00 18.91
N GLY A 141 -27.63 13.44 19.76
CA GLY A 141 -27.05 12.11 19.57
C GLY A 141 -26.03 11.99 18.42
N GLY A 142 -25.59 13.12 17.85
CA GLY A 142 -24.60 13.16 16.78
C GLY A 142 -23.21 12.71 17.24
N LEU A 143 -22.34 12.39 16.27
CA LEU A 143 -21.01 11.84 16.51
C LEU A 143 -19.93 12.62 15.76
N ILE A 144 -18.71 12.62 16.31
CA ILE A 144 -17.50 13.10 15.62
C ILE A 144 -16.50 11.96 15.51
N VAL A 145 -15.84 11.84 14.36
CA VAL A 145 -14.67 10.98 14.19
C VAL A 145 -13.47 11.85 13.87
N ASP A 146 -12.59 12.02 14.86
CA ASP A 146 -11.32 12.73 14.73
C ASP A 146 -10.21 11.71 14.49
N GLY A 147 -9.60 11.76 13.31
CA GLY A 147 -8.69 10.73 12.86
C GLY A 147 -7.41 11.26 12.23
N THR A 148 -6.42 10.38 12.15
CA THR A 148 -5.19 10.60 11.41
C THR A 148 -4.88 9.35 10.61
N CYS A 149 -4.46 9.52 9.36
CA CYS A 149 -4.01 8.45 8.49
C CYS A 149 -2.67 8.82 7.83
N ASP A 150 -1.95 7.81 7.37
CA ASP A 150 -0.94 7.97 6.34
C ASP A 150 -1.58 8.32 4.98
N GLU A 151 -0.74 8.71 4.02
CA GLU A 151 -1.16 9.19 2.72
C GLU A 151 -1.92 8.11 1.92
N LEU A 152 -1.60 6.84 2.18
CA LEU A 152 -2.18 5.67 1.52
C LEU A 152 -3.40 5.08 2.27
N GLY A 153 -3.62 5.46 3.53
CA GLY A 153 -4.67 4.90 4.38
C GLY A 153 -4.37 3.49 4.92
N ARG A 154 -3.10 3.08 4.91
CA ARG A 154 -2.63 1.79 5.46
C ARG A 154 -2.41 1.82 6.95
N ARG A 155 -2.26 3.01 7.54
CA ARG A 155 -2.11 3.20 8.99
C ARG A 155 -3.00 4.35 9.40
N CYS A 156 -4.02 4.05 10.19
CA CYS A 156 -5.03 5.00 10.59
C CYS A 156 -5.39 4.81 12.06
N CYS A 157 -5.53 5.91 12.78
CA CYS A 157 -6.02 5.90 14.15
C CYS A 157 -7.07 7.00 14.31
N TRP A 158 -8.17 6.72 15.00
CA TRP A 158 -9.21 7.72 15.21
C TRP A 158 -9.93 7.57 16.56
N VAL A 159 -10.35 8.72 17.08
CA VAL A 159 -11.22 8.82 18.25
C VAL A 159 -12.66 9.00 17.77
N LEU A 160 -13.58 8.20 18.32
CA LEU A 160 -15.01 8.47 18.23
C LEU A 160 -15.41 9.34 19.42
N LEU A 161 -16.15 10.41 19.16
CA LEU A 161 -16.74 11.27 20.18
C LEU A 161 -18.25 11.31 20.06
N ASP A 162 -18.89 11.53 21.20
CA ASP A 162 -20.29 11.93 21.32
C ASP A 162 -20.40 13.26 22.09
N GLU A 163 -21.62 13.64 22.46
CA GLU A 163 -21.93 14.85 23.24
C GLU A 163 -21.28 14.89 24.64
N SER A 164 -20.92 13.74 25.20
CA SER A 164 -20.23 13.61 26.51
C SER A 164 -18.71 13.64 26.38
N GLY A 165 -18.18 13.50 25.16
CA GLY A 165 -16.75 13.54 24.86
C GLY A 165 -16.24 12.27 24.16
N PRO A 166 -14.96 11.93 24.30
CA PRO A 166 -14.37 10.78 23.62
C PRO A 166 -14.86 9.45 24.19
N VAL A 167 -15.27 8.55 23.28
CA VAL A 167 -15.93 7.27 23.57
C VAL A 167 -14.98 6.10 23.36
N SER A 168 -14.23 6.10 22.26
CA SER A 168 -13.35 4.99 21.88
C SER A 168 -12.18 5.47 21.05
N LEU A 169 -11.09 4.71 21.10
CA LEU A 169 -9.99 4.77 20.15
C LEU A 169 -10.06 3.55 19.24
N THR A 170 -9.92 3.77 17.95
CA THR A 170 -9.72 2.69 16.98
C THR A 170 -8.38 2.86 16.29
N LEU A 171 -7.59 1.78 16.28
CA LEU A 171 -6.40 1.63 15.47
C LEU A 171 -6.73 0.72 14.29
N ALA A 172 -6.32 1.09 13.09
CA ALA A 172 -6.53 0.30 11.88
C ALA A 172 -5.28 0.31 11.02
N CYS A 173 -4.88 -0.87 10.56
CA CYS A 173 -3.79 -1.01 9.62
C CYS A 173 -4.10 -1.98 8.49
N ASP A 174 -3.32 -1.90 7.42
CA ASP A 174 -3.02 -3.07 6.60
C ASP A 174 -1.96 -3.91 7.33
N PRO A 175 -2.27 -5.12 7.82
CA PRO A 175 -1.32 -5.96 8.56
C PRO A 175 -0.08 -6.36 7.77
N PHE A 176 -0.10 -6.21 6.43
CA PHE A 176 1.07 -6.43 5.57
C PHE A 176 2.05 -5.25 5.56
N SER A 177 1.65 -4.10 6.13
CA SER A 177 2.40 -2.84 6.07
C SER A 177 3.04 -2.44 7.40
N ILE A 178 2.96 -3.31 8.41
CA ILE A 178 3.53 -3.08 9.74
C ILE A 178 4.49 -4.21 10.11
N GLU A 179 5.58 -3.88 10.79
CA GLU A 179 6.45 -4.86 11.44
C GLU A 179 5.83 -5.26 12.79
N ARG A 180 5.28 -4.28 13.50
CA ARG A 180 4.62 -4.45 14.81
C ARG A 180 3.47 -3.46 15.01
N PRO A 181 2.47 -3.79 15.85
CA PRO A 181 1.33 -2.90 16.11
C PRO A 181 1.71 -1.47 16.54
N SER A 182 2.79 -1.28 17.29
CA SER A 182 3.24 0.05 17.72
C SER A 182 3.70 0.97 16.57
N ASP A 183 3.88 0.46 15.35
CA ASP A 183 4.12 1.30 14.16
C ASP A 183 2.95 2.27 13.90
N LEU A 184 1.74 1.96 14.41
CA LEU A 184 0.56 2.83 14.37
C LEU A 184 0.69 4.08 15.27
N ALA A 185 1.66 4.12 16.19
CA ALA A 185 1.90 5.24 17.08
C ALA A 185 2.10 6.57 16.32
N GLU A 186 2.75 6.52 15.15
CA GLU A 186 3.04 7.69 14.32
C GLU A 186 1.77 8.38 13.78
N ARG A 187 0.64 7.65 13.78
CA ARG A 187 -0.68 8.10 13.32
C ARG A 187 -1.68 8.26 14.45
N LEU A 188 -1.27 8.20 15.71
CA LEU A 188 -2.16 8.52 16.83
C LEU A 188 -2.76 9.93 16.67
N PRO A 189 -4.05 10.12 17.00
CA PRO A 189 -4.68 11.43 17.01
C PRO A 189 -3.91 12.40 17.93
N LYS A 190 -3.99 13.70 17.65
CA LYS A 190 -3.16 14.71 18.32
C LYS A 190 -3.28 14.69 19.84
N VAL A 191 -4.46 14.36 20.35
CA VAL A 191 -4.78 14.19 21.78
C VAL A 191 -4.06 13.01 22.46
N LEU A 192 -3.50 12.06 21.71
CA LEU A 192 -2.80 10.88 22.24
C LEU A 192 -1.33 10.79 21.84
N ILE A 193 -0.92 11.34 20.69
CA ILE A 193 0.41 11.10 20.12
C ILE A 193 1.57 11.47 21.08
N HIS A 194 1.44 12.56 21.83
CA HIS A 194 2.43 13.01 22.81
C HIS A 194 2.36 12.25 24.15
N HIS A 195 1.31 11.48 24.36
CA HIS A 195 1.13 10.62 25.53
C HIS A 195 1.63 9.20 25.29
N ASN A 196 2.17 8.87 24.12
CA ASN A 196 2.79 7.58 23.87
C ASN A 196 4.21 7.49 24.49
N VAL A 197 4.26 7.53 25.82
CA VAL A 197 5.46 7.43 26.64
C VAL A 197 5.23 6.45 27.79
N GLU A 198 6.31 5.91 28.36
CA GLU A 198 6.21 4.96 29.46
C GLU A 198 5.36 5.50 30.63
N GLY A 199 4.52 4.63 31.22
CA GLY A 199 3.59 4.97 32.28
C GLY A 199 2.24 5.53 31.82
N GLN A 200 2.07 5.85 30.54
CA GLN A 200 0.77 6.28 29.99
C GLN A 200 -0.05 5.09 29.46
N PRO A 201 -1.39 5.12 29.56
CA PRO A 201 -2.24 4.00 29.15
C PRO A 201 -2.12 3.64 27.66
N ILE A 202 -1.99 4.62 26.77
CA ILE A 202 -1.81 4.36 25.33
C ILE A 202 -0.50 3.62 25.03
N HIS A 203 0.59 3.97 25.71
CA HIS A 203 1.86 3.26 25.59
C HIS A 203 1.75 1.83 26.13
N ALA A 204 1.02 1.63 27.24
CA ALA A 204 0.76 0.30 27.78
C ALA A 204 -0.03 -0.59 26.80
N LEU A 205 -1.06 -0.05 26.14
CA LEU A 205 -1.83 -0.75 25.10
C LEU A 205 -0.94 -1.16 23.92
N LEU A 206 -0.16 -0.23 23.37
CA LEU A 206 0.71 -0.54 22.22
C LEU A 206 1.81 -1.54 22.58
N GLY A 207 2.40 -1.42 23.78
CA GLY A 207 3.39 -2.37 24.28
C GLY A 207 2.80 -3.77 24.52
N ALA A 208 1.55 -3.86 25.00
CA ALA A 208 0.84 -5.13 25.10
C ALA A 208 0.55 -5.71 23.72
N ALA A 209 0.12 -4.89 22.77
CA ALA A 209 -0.15 -5.32 21.40
C ALA A 209 1.11 -5.87 20.72
N ASP A 210 2.28 -5.24 20.92
CA ASP A 210 3.56 -5.73 20.41
C ASP A 210 3.94 -7.09 21.01
N ARG A 211 3.77 -7.27 22.33
CA ARG A 211 4.02 -8.57 22.98
C ARG A 211 3.06 -9.65 22.48
N ALA A 212 1.78 -9.36 22.41
CA ALA A 212 0.77 -10.27 21.87
C ALA A 212 1.04 -10.61 20.39
N TRP A 213 1.48 -9.64 19.58
CA TRP A 213 1.86 -9.85 18.19
C TRP A 213 3.09 -10.76 18.04
N ALA A 214 4.09 -10.59 18.91
CA ALA A 214 5.26 -11.47 18.97
C ALA A 214 4.86 -12.90 19.37
N SER A 215 4.03 -13.06 20.40
CA SER A 215 3.49 -14.37 20.82
C SER A 215 2.65 -15.04 19.73
N ALA A 216 1.93 -14.25 18.92
CA ALA A 216 1.14 -14.74 17.80
C ALA A 216 1.98 -15.06 16.54
N ALA A 217 3.31 -14.97 16.57
CA ALA A 217 4.16 -15.18 15.38
C ALA A 217 3.89 -16.51 14.66
N GLY A 218 3.59 -17.58 15.41
CA GLY A 218 3.22 -18.89 14.84
C GLY A 218 1.96 -18.87 13.96
N HIS A 219 1.03 -17.94 14.19
CA HIS A 219 -0.14 -17.74 13.33
C HIS A 219 0.21 -17.02 12.02
N GLY A 220 1.41 -16.44 11.91
CA GLY A 220 1.89 -15.75 10.71
C GLY A 220 1.96 -16.66 9.47
N VAL A 221 2.12 -17.98 9.67
CA VAL A 221 2.09 -18.97 8.58
C VAL A 221 0.74 -19.02 7.84
N PHE A 222 -0.33 -18.57 8.49
CA PHE A 222 -1.68 -18.46 7.91
C PHE A 222 -1.99 -17.04 7.40
N GLY A 223 -0.98 -16.15 7.43
CA GLY A 223 -1.04 -14.77 6.95
C GLY A 223 -1.11 -13.72 8.07
N PRO A 224 -0.62 -12.48 7.81
CA PRO A 224 -0.61 -11.37 8.79
C PRO A 224 -1.98 -11.02 9.38
N ARG A 225 -3.05 -11.28 8.62
CA ARG A 225 -4.44 -11.07 9.03
C ARG A 225 -4.89 -12.05 10.12
N VAL A 226 -4.51 -13.32 9.98
CA VAL A 226 -4.76 -14.35 11.00
C VAL A 226 -3.93 -14.06 12.25
N ARG A 227 -2.67 -13.67 12.06
CA ARG A 227 -1.81 -13.20 13.15
C ARG A 227 -2.40 -12.00 13.90
N TRP A 228 -2.99 -11.04 13.19
CA TRP A 228 -3.66 -9.89 13.81
C TRP A 228 -4.84 -10.35 14.67
N ARG A 229 -5.70 -11.22 14.17
CA ARG A 229 -6.83 -11.76 14.96
C ARG A 229 -6.33 -12.47 16.22
N ALA A 230 -5.31 -13.33 16.09
CA ALA A 230 -4.70 -14.01 17.23
C ALA A 230 -4.12 -13.04 18.27
N MET A 231 -3.44 -11.98 17.82
CA MET A 231 -2.96 -10.90 18.70
C MET A 231 -4.11 -10.20 19.42
N VAL A 232 -5.22 -9.90 18.74
CA VAL A 232 -6.40 -9.30 19.37
C VAL A 232 -7.01 -10.23 20.43
N GLU A 233 -7.11 -11.54 20.16
CA GLU A 233 -7.60 -12.49 21.16
C GLU A 233 -6.68 -12.59 22.39
N LEU A 234 -5.36 -12.53 22.19
CA LEU A 234 -4.39 -12.48 23.28
C LEU A 234 -4.54 -11.21 24.12
N LEU A 235 -4.73 -10.04 23.48
CA LEU A 235 -5.01 -8.79 24.21
C LEU A 235 -6.29 -8.90 25.06
N ARG A 236 -7.35 -9.51 24.53
CA ARG A 236 -8.57 -9.76 25.31
C ARG A 236 -8.31 -10.68 26.49
N ALA A 237 -7.53 -11.75 26.28
CA ALA A 237 -7.13 -12.67 27.35
C ALA A 237 -6.27 -11.99 28.43
N GLU A 238 -5.46 -10.99 28.08
CA GLU A 238 -4.71 -10.12 29.01
C GLU A 238 -5.60 -9.10 29.74
N GLY A 239 -6.91 -9.06 29.44
CA GLY A 239 -7.89 -8.20 30.12
C GLY A 239 -8.11 -6.84 29.45
N PHE A 240 -7.58 -6.59 28.25
CA PHE A 240 -7.92 -5.38 27.51
C PHE A 240 -9.35 -5.47 26.96
N PRO A 241 -10.19 -4.44 27.18
CA PRO A 241 -11.59 -4.43 26.74
C PRO A 241 -11.70 -4.11 25.24
N VAL A 242 -11.22 -5.01 24.39
CA VAL A 242 -11.28 -4.87 22.93
C VAL A 242 -12.68 -5.20 22.42
N ASP A 243 -13.27 -4.30 21.64
CA ASP A 243 -14.61 -4.48 21.06
C ASP A 243 -14.69 -5.77 20.23
N ALA A 244 -15.70 -6.61 20.51
CA ALA A 244 -15.98 -7.85 19.81
C ALA A 244 -16.90 -7.65 18.59
N ALA A 245 -17.54 -6.48 18.47
CA ALA A 245 -18.58 -6.20 17.48
C ALA A 245 -18.05 -5.65 16.13
N ALA A 246 -16.73 -5.50 15.95
CA ALA A 246 -16.17 -5.15 14.66
C ALA A 246 -16.46 -6.31 13.67
N PRO A 247 -17.22 -6.08 12.56
CA PRO A 247 -17.64 -7.18 11.72
C PRO A 247 -16.46 -7.96 11.13
N PRO A 248 -16.65 -9.24 10.80
CA PRO A 248 -15.60 -10.16 10.36
C PRO A 248 -14.96 -9.84 8.99
N LEU A 249 -15.13 -8.63 8.47
CA LEU A 249 -14.82 -8.27 7.09
C LEU A 249 -13.64 -7.31 6.91
N ARG A 250 -12.92 -6.89 7.96
CA ARG A 250 -11.65 -6.15 7.81
C ARG A 250 -10.63 -6.51 8.87
N ASP A 251 -9.66 -7.31 8.45
CA ASP A 251 -8.47 -7.66 9.22
C ASP A 251 -7.59 -6.43 9.44
N GLY A 252 -7.07 -6.24 10.65
CA GLY A 252 -6.20 -5.11 10.98
C GLY A 252 -6.83 -4.00 11.82
N VAL A 253 -8.02 -4.20 12.40
CA VAL A 253 -8.68 -3.21 13.29
C VAL A 253 -8.60 -3.64 14.76
N LEU A 254 -8.35 -2.68 15.65
CA LEU A 254 -8.38 -2.79 17.10
C LEU A 254 -9.14 -1.59 17.68
N THR A 255 -10.28 -1.82 18.32
CA THR A 255 -11.08 -0.75 18.97
C THR A 255 -11.14 -0.99 20.48
N VAL A 256 -10.85 0.04 21.27
CA VAL A 256 -10.96 0.02 22.74
C VAL A 256 -11.77 1.21 23.24
N PRO A 257 -12.50 1.09 24.38
CA PRO A 257 -13.08 2.22 25.08
C PRO A 257 -12.05 3.31 25.37
N TRP A 258 -12.46 4.57 25.33
CA TRP A 258 -11.57 5.71 25.57
C TRP A 258 -10.91 5.63 26.95
N ALA A 259 -11.64 5.17 27.97
CA ALA A 259 -11.11 4.99 29.33
C ALA A 259 -9.86 4.09 29.40
N THR A 260 -9.66 3.19 28.43
CA THR A 260 -8.47 2.32 28.35
C THR A 260 -7.21 3.08 27.94
N VAL A 261 -7.34 4.21 27.24
CA VAL A 261 -6.23 4.95 26.64
C VAL A 261 -6.18 6.42 27.03
N ALA A 262 -7.17 6.89 27.82
CA ALA A 262 -7.26 8.25 28.28
C ALA A 262 -5.94 8.67 28.98
N PRO A 263 -5.34 9.81 28.60
CA PRO A 263 -4.11 10.27 29.23
C PRO A 263 -4.23 10.31 30.76
N ALA A 264 -3.31 9.64 31.44
CA ALA A 264 -3.22 9.72 32.89
C ALA A 264 -2.68 11.12 33.27
N PRO A 265 -3.19 11.74 34.35
CA PRO A 265 -2.64 12.98 34.85
C PRO A 265 -1.13 12.81 35.04
N THR A 266 -0.35 13.70 34.44
CA THR A 266 1.08 13.74 34.71
C THR A 266 1.24 13.99 36.21
N ARG A 267 1.85 13.04 36.92
CA ARG A 267 2.26 13.31 38.31
C ARG A 267 3.26 14.45 38.22
N SER A 268 2.84 15.65 38.62
CA SER A 268 3.75 16.74 38.88
C SER A 268 4.77 16.21 39.88
N SER A 269 6.02 16.08 39.44
CA SER A 269 7.13 16.01 40.38
C SER A 269 7.13 17.33 41.14
N ALA A 270 6.49 17.35 42.31
CA ALA A 270 6.73 18.40 43.28
C ALA A 270 8.26 18.51 43.47
N PRO A 271 8.83 19.72 43.54
CA PRO A 271 10.26 19.87 43.74
C PRO A 271 10.60 19.26 45.09
N LEU A 272 11.41 18.19 45.08
CA LEU A 272 12.04 17.70 46.29
C LEU A 272 12.92 18.83 46.82
N GLY A 273 12.43 19.48 47.87
CA GLY A 273 13.14 20.51 48.60
C GLY A 273 14.48 19.99 49.11
N CYS A 274 15.46 20.88 49.07
CA CYS A 274 16.77 20.73 49.67
C CYS A 274 16.69 20.15 51.08
N LEU A 275 17.33 18.99 51.29
CA LEU A 275 17.91 18.61 52.57
C LEU A 275 19.37 18.22 52.31
N HIS A 276 20.24 19.21 52.38
CA HIS A 276 21.67 19.00 52.60
C HIS A 276 21.88 18.66 54.08
N ALA A 277 22.48 17.50 54.38
CA ALA A 277 23.41 17.33 55.50
C ALA A 277 24.26 16.05 55.32
N ASN A 278 25.57 16.28 55.15
CA ASN A 278 26.73 15.45 55.51
C ASN A 278 27.17 14.25 54.62
N CYS A 279 28.02 14.59 53.63
CA CYS A 279 29.34 14.05 53.21
C CYS A 279 30.00 12.84 53.96
N PRO A 280 31.08 12.20 53.42
CA PRO A 280 31.92 12.53 52.24
C PRO A 280 32.35 11.35 51.31
N GLY A 281 32.85 11.69 50.10
CA GLY A 281 33.66 10.79 49.27
C GLY A 281 33.83 11.27 47.82
N ALA A 282 34.70 12.26 47.61
CA ALA A 282 35.20 12.71 46.29
C ALA A 282 35.94 11.56 45.56
N ASP A 283 36.02 11.48 44.23
CA ASP A 283 36.70 12.50 43.44
C ASP A 283 36.37 12.47 41.93
N ARG A 284 36.56 13.65 41.33
CA ARG A 284 36.32 14.04 39.94
C ARG A 284 37.34 13.40 39.00
N HIS A 285 36.98 13.09 37.74
CA HIS A 285 37.82 13.42 36.57
C HIS A 285 37.13 13.28 35.20
N ARG A 286 37.05 14.43 34.52
CA ARG A 286 37.13 14.76 33.08
C ARG A 286 36.83 13.71 32.00
N TYR A 287 35.88 14.10 31.16
CA TYR A 287 35.62 13.64 29.80
C TYR A 287 36.76 14.02 28.83
N ARG A 288 37.25 13.05 28.03
CA ARG A 288 37.89 13.27 26.72
C ARG A 288 37.61 12.06 25.81
N PRO A 289 37.36 12.26 24.51
CA PRO A 289 37.00 11.17 23.59
C PRO A 289 38.26 10.48 23.03
N LEU A 290 38.15 9.19 22.74
CA LEU A 290 39.17 8.42 22.02
C LEU A 290 38.52 7.72 20.82
N VAL A 291 39.20 7.88 19.69
CA VAL A 291 39.02 7.21 18.40
C VAL A 291 40.11 6.12 18.30
N GLU A 292 39.88 5.13 17.42
CA GLU A 292 40.74 4.01 16.96
C GLU A 292 40.54 2.68 17.71
N SER A 293 40.00 1.64 17.05
CA SER A 293 40.68 0.57 16.26
C SER A 293 41.36 -0.47 17.18
N ASP A 294 41.33 -1.79 17.00
CA ASP A 294 40.94 -2.69 15.93
C ASP A 294 40.75 -4.11 16.55
N ALA A 295 40.35 -5.08 15.71
CA ALA A 295 40.58 -6.52 15.83
C ALA A 295 39.55 -7.43 16.56
N GLY A 296 38.76 -8.12 15.74
CA GLY A 296 38.96 -9.57 15.60
C GLY A 296 37.95 -10.51 16.26
N ARG A 297 36.86 -10.83 15.54
CA ARG A 297 36.24 -12.16 15.64
C ARG A 297 35.90 -12.72 14.27
N ARG A 298 36.65 -13.76 13.90
CA ARG A 298 36.47 -14.59 12.72
C ARG A 298 35.17 -15.39 12.85
N VAL A 299 34.29 -15.28 11.88
CA VAL A 299 33.20 -16.26 11.65
C VAL A 299 33.57 -17.04 10.39
N HIS A 300 33.67 -18.36 10.52
CA HIS A 300 33.96 -19.26 9.40
C HIS A 300 32.80 -19.29 8.40
N PRO A 301 33.07 -19.32 7.07
CA PRO A 301 32.01 -19.47 6.08
C PRO A 301 31.53 -20.93 6.05
N PRO A 302 30.22 -21.20 5.87
CA PRO A 302 29.77 -22.54 5.59
C PRO A 302 30.27 -22.98 4.21
N ARG A 303 30.70 -24.24 4.17
CA ARG A 303 31.36 -24.92 3.04
C ARG A 303 30.54 -24.79 1.75
N ARG A 304 31.23 -24.37 0.67
CA ARG A 304 30.76 -24.46 -0.71
C ARG A 304 30.38 -25.91 -1.05
N ARG A 305 29.09 -26.23 -1.07
CA ARG A 305 28.57 -27.26 -1.97
C ARG A 305 28.34 -26.59 -3.32
N ARG A 306 29.11 -26.99 -4.34
CA ARG A 306 28.80 -26.70 -5.74
C ARG A 306 27.44 -27.35 -6.05
N ARG A 307 26.36 -26.58 -6.00
CA ARG A 307 25.12 -26.91 -6.71
C ARG A 307 25.19 -26.19 -8.05
N ARG A 308 25.17 -26.96 -9.14
CA ARG A 308 24.84 -26.43 -10.46
C ARG A 308 23.34 -26.10 -10.38
N GLY A 309 22.99 -24.83 -10.23
CA GLY A 309 21.62 -24.36 -10.27
C GLY A 309 21.48 -23.42 -11.45
N ALA A 310 20.58 -23.72 -12.38
CA ALA A 310 20.20 -22.80 -13.43
C ALA A 310 19.49 -21.59 -12.82
N GLY A 311 19.94 -20.39 -13.18
CA GLY A 311 19.26 -19.15 -12.84
C GLY A 311 18.64 -18.56 -14.10
N VAL A 312 17.35 -18.23 -14.05
CA VAL A 312 16.84 -17.14 -14.87
C VAL A 312 17.32 -15.87 -14.18
N VAL A 313 18.17 -15.07 -14.85
CA VAL A 313 18.60 -13.76 -14.34
C VAL A 313 17.89 -12.69 -15.14
N PRO A 314 16.81 -12.09 -14.62
CA PRO A 314 16.23 -10.90 -15.20
C PRO A 314 17.19 -9.73 -15.00
N ARG A 315 17.56 -9.03 -16.08
CA ARG A 315 18.17 -7.70 -15.97
C ARG A 315 17.28 -6.67 -16.64
N GLY A 316 16.92 -5.63 -15.88
CA GLY A 316 16.38 -4.41 -16.45
C GLY A 316 17.52 -3.52 -16.91
N HIS A 317 17.72 -3.35 -18.22
CA HIS A 317 18.50 -2.22 -18.74
C HIS A 317 17.73 -1.57 -19.90
N ASP A 318 17.09 -0.44 -19.64
CA ASP A 318 16.73 0.51 -20.69
C ASP A 318 17.88 1.52 -20.81
N VAL A 319 18.61 1.50 -21.93
CA VAL A 319 19.58 2.55 -22.27
C VAL A 319 18.83 3.65 -23.04
N PRO A 320 18.85 4.93 -22.60
CA PRO A 320 18.22 6.00 -23.36
C PRO A 320 19.00 6.25 -24.66
N VAL A 321 18.34 6.08 -25.80
CA VAL A 321 18.90 6.43 -27.12
C VAL A 321 18.83 7.95 -27.31
N ARG A 322 19.98 8.61 -27.27
CA ARG A 322 20.13 10.01 -27.73
C ARG A 322 20.17 10.01 -29.26
N ARG A 323 19.35 10.83 -29.92
CA ARG A 323 19.32 10.99 -31.39
C ARG A 323 20.72 11.36 -31.92
N GLY A 324 21.24 10.53 -32.83
CA GLY A 324 22.41 10.83 -33.65
C GLY A 324 22.18 10.32 -35.07
N THR A 325 22.07 11.25 -36.02
CA THR A 325 22.05 10.98 -37.46
C THR A 325 23.42 10.51 -37.93
N GLY A 326 23.52 9.33 -38.55
CA GLY A 326 24.76 8.89 -39.20
C GLY A 326 24.75 7.43 -39.63
N ALA A 327 24.64 7.21 -40.94
CA ALA A 327 24.74 5.90 -41.58
C ALA A 327 26.16 5.30 -41.46
N GLY A 328 26.25 3.98 -41.28
CA GLY A 328 27.47 3.21 -41.60
C GLY A 328 28.20 2.46 -40.48
N ARG A 329 27.67 2.34 -39.26
CA ARG A 329 28.27 1.51 -38.19
C ARG A 329 27.29 0.44 -37.72
N ARG A 330 27.77 -0.78 -37.43
CA ARG A 330 26.98 -1.85 -36.76
C ARG A 330 26.29 -1.22 -35.54
N GLY A 331 24.96 -1.25 -35.49
CA GLY A 331 24.19 -0.53 -34.49
C GLY A 331 24.51 -0.99 -33.05
N PRO A 332 24.39 -0.10 -32.05
CA PRO A 332 24.69 -0.41 -30.64
C PRO A 332 23.85 -1.57 -30.08
N GLU A 333 22.66 -1.84 -30.61
CA GLU A 333 21.75 -2.88 -30.10
C GLU A 333 22.23 -4.30 -30.43
N ARG A 334 22.81 -4.51 -31.63
CA ARG A 334 23.45 -5.80 -31.98
C ARG A 334 24.64 -6.07 -31.06
N ALA A 335 25.42 -5.05 -30.74
CA ALA A 335 26.56 -5.18 -29.83
C ALA A 335 26.12 -5.53 -28.39
N VAL A 336 25.00 -4.95 -27.91
CA VAL A 336 24.44 -5.29 -26.59
C VAL A 336 23.88 -6.72 -26.60
N GLY A 337 23.12 -7.11 -27.62
CA GLY A 337 22.60 -8.47 -27.75
C GLY A 337 23.70 -9.53 -27.77
N ASP A 338 24.77 -9.30 -28.53
CA ASP A 338 25.93 -10.21 -28.59
C ASP A 338 26.64 -10.31 -27.24
N ALA A 339 26.80 -9.20 -26.52
CA ALA A 339 27.38 -9.21 -25.18
C ALA A 339 26.51 -9.99 -24.16
N VAL A 340 25.19 -9.88 -24.24
CA VAL A 340 24.27 -10.66 -23.38
C VAL A 340 24.41 -12.16 -23.67
N ARG A 341 24.49 -12.56 -24.95
CA ARG A 341 24.73 -13.97 -25.34
C ARG A 341 26.05 -14.50 -24.80
N GLU A 342 27.12 -13.71 -24.91
CA GLU A 342 28.45 -14.08 -24.39
C GLU A 342 28.42 -14.28 -22.86
N ILE A 343 27.76 -13.38 -22.12
CA ILE A 343 27.60 -13.49 -20.66
C ILE A 343 26.80 -14.75 -20.30
N ALA A 344 25.68 -15.00 -20.98
CA ALA A 344 24.84 -16.17 -20.73
C ALA A 344 25.60 -17.48 -20.97
N ALA A 345 26.32 -17.57 -22.10
CA ALA A 345 27.14 -18.74 -22.43
C ALA A 345 28.26 -18.98 -21.42
N ARG A 346 28.99 -17.94 -21.03
CA ARG A 346 30.09 -18.02 -20.06
C ARG A 346 29.60 -18.40 -18.65
N ALA A 347 28.44 -17.89 -18.24
CA ALA A 347 27.85 -18.18 -16.95
C ALA A 347 27.11 -19.53 -16.92
N GLY A 348 26.75 -20.10 -18.08
CA GLY A 348 25.98 -21.33 -18.18
C GLY A 348 24.55 -21.17 -17.67
N VAL A 349 23.95 -19.99 -17.85
CA VAL A 349 22.60 -19.65 -17.39
C VAL A 349 21.76 -19.09 -18.54
N VAL A 350 20.44 -19.18 -18.42
CA VAL A 350 19.52 -18.50 -19.34
C VAL A 350 19.25 -17.09 -18.83
N VAL A 351 19.52 -16.10 -19.68
CA VAL A 351 19.27 -14.68 -19.40
C VAL A 351 18.09 -14.22 -20.22
N VAL A 352 17.18 -13.47 -19.59
CA VAL A 352 16.11 -12.74 -20.28
C VAL A 352 16.32 -11.24 -20.05
N ALA A 353 16.58 -10.50 -21.13
CA ALA A 353 16.94 -9.10 -21.09
C ALA A 353 16.09 -8.27 -22.07
N GLY A 354 15.56 -7.14 -21.59
CA GLY A 354 14.84 -6.16 -22.41
C GLY A 354 15.78 -5.27 -23.23
N MET A 355 15.35 -4.91 -24.43
CA MET A 355 16.05 -3.99 -25.34
C MET A 355 15.12 -3.46 -26.43
N PHE A 356 15.49 -2.33 -27.04
CA PHE A 356 14.88 -1.87 -28.28
C PHE A 356 15.65 -2.41 -29.49
N VAL A 357 14.93 -2.87 -30.51
CA VAL A 357 15.52 -3.40 -31.75
C VAL A 357 14.89 -2.72 -32.96
N PRO A 358 15.65 -2.26 -33.98
CA PRO A 358 15.08 -1.59 -35.14
C PRO A 358 14.06 -2.45 -35.86
N SER A 359 12.91 -1.86 -36.19
CA SER A 359 11.85 -2.45 -37.00
C SER A 359 12.04 -2.08 -38.47
N THR A 360 11.40 -2.83 -39.37
CA THR A 360 11.43 -2.59 -40.82
C THR A 360 10.66 -1.34 -41.25
N ASP A 361 9.78 -0.81 -40.40
CA ASP A 361 8.92 0.36 -40.66
C ASP A 361 9.47 1.69 -40.12
N GLY A 362 10.73 1.71 -39.70
CA GLY A 362 11.39 2.91 -39.16
C GLY A 362 11.12 3.18 -37.69
N ARG A 363 10.32 2.34 -37.01
CA ARG A 363 10.17 2.31 -35.54
C ARG A 363 11.19 1.36 -34.90
N VAL A 364 11.09 1.16 -33.59
CA VAL A 364 11.79 0.07 -32.87
C VAL A 364 10.78 -0.94 -32.34
N THR A 365 11.18 -2.17 -32.05
CA THR A 365 10.39 -3.14 -31.28
C THR A 365 10.90 -3.15 -29.84
N ASN A 366 10.00 -3.22 -28.86
CA ASN A 366 10.38 -3.49 -27.48
C ASN A 366 10.52 -5.01 -27.32
N THR A 367 11.76 -5.49 -27.17
CA THR A 367 12.14 -6.88 -27.35
C THR A 367 12.75 -7.46 -26.08
N LEU A 368 12.28 -8.63 -25.65
CA LEU A 368 13.02 -9.48 -24.73
C LEU A 368 13.87 -10.46 -25.52
N LEU A 369 15.18 -10.46 -25.28
CA LEU A 369 16.10 -11.50 -25.71
C LEU A 369 16.23 -12.54 -24.60
N ALA A 370 15.84 -13.78 -24.89
CA ALA A 370 16.12 -14.93 -24.05
C ALA A 370 17.29 -15.73 -24.66
N THR A 371 18.40 -15.87 -23.94
CA THR A 371 19.58 -16.59 -24.44
C THR A 371 20.31 -17.36 -23.35
N GLY A 372 20.81 -18.55 -23.67
CA GLY A 372 21.62 -19.38 -22.79
C GLY A 372 21.75 -20.82 -23.32
N PRO A 373 22.10 -21.78 -22.45
CA PRO A 373 22.16 -23.19 -22.84
C PRO A 373 20.86 -23.68 -23.48
N GLY A 374 20.90 -23.99 -24.78
CA GLY A 374 19.75 -24.50 -25.54
C GLY A 374 18.65 -23.47 -25.84
N VAL A 375 18.86 -22.17 -25.56
CA VAL A 375 17.87 -21.11 -25.75
C VAL A 375 18.47 -19.95 -26.54
N ASP A 376 17.82 -19.56 -27.63
CA ASP A 376 18.00 -18.28 -28.33
C ASP A 376 16.65 -17.89 -28.94
N ALA A 377 15.91 -17.04 -28.25
CA ALA A 377 14.55 -16.64 -28.60
C ALA A 377 14.33 -15.15 -28.34
N HIS A 378 13.36 -14.57 -29.03
CA HIS A 378 12.96 -13.18 -28.84
C HIS A 378 11.45 -13.07 -28.69
N TYR A 379 11.02 -12.19 -27.78
CA TYR A 379 9.63 -11.77 -27.63
C TYR A 379 9.53 -10.29 -27.97
N HIS A 380 8.61 -9.91 -28.85
CA HIS A 380 8.29 -8.50 -29.11
C HIS A 380 7.01 -8.15 -28.37
N LYS A 381 7.02 -7.06 -27.60
CA LYS A 381 5.89 -6.58 -26.80
C LYS A 381 4.63 -6.47 -27.67
N ILE A 382 3.61 -7.25 -27.31
CA ILE A 382 2.35 -7.31 -28.05
C ILE A 382 1.49 -6.08 -27.73
N HIS A 383 1.31 -5.77 -26.44
CA HIS A 383 0.43 -4.68 -26.01
C HIS A 383 1.24 -3.40 -25.76
N LEU A 384 1.14 -2.43 -26.67
CA LEU A 384 1.81 -1.13 -26.52
C LEU A 384 1.05 -0.19 -25.56
N TYR A 385 1.78 0.60 -24.79
CA TYR A 385 1.26 1.53 -23.80
C TYR A 385 0.78 2.84 -24.45
N ASP A 386 -0.43 2.78 -25.00
CA ASP A 386 -1.15 3.94 -25.53
C ASP A 386 -2.23 4.39 -24.53
N ALA A 387 -1.79 4.95 -23.41
CA ALA A 387 -2.68 5.35 -22.32
C ALA A 387 -2.10 6.53 -21.53
N PHE A 388 -2.98 7.25 -20.81
CA PHE A 388 -2.61 8.34 -19.91
C PHE A 388 -1.72 9.42 -20.56
N GLY A 389 -2.00 9.76 -21.82
CA GLY A 389 -1.23 10.77 -22.57
C GLY A 389 0.10 10.28 -23.15
N PHE A 390 0.46 9.00 -22.94
CA PHE A 390 1.55 8.34 -23.66
C PHE A 390 1.02 7.63 -24.91
N THR A 391 1.86 7.61 -25.95
CA THR A 391 1.59 6.94 -27.22
C THR A 391 2.84 6.19 -27.64
N GLU A 392 3.09 5.04 -27.01
CA GLU A 392 4.25 4.19 -27.29
C GLU A 392 4.25 3.72 -28.76
N SER A 393 3.07 3.49 -29.33
CA SER A 393 2.90 3.06 -30.73
C SER A 393 3.47 4.02 -31.78
N ARG A 394 3.67 5.30 -31.42
CA ARG A 394 4.29 6.30 -32.30
C ARG A 394 5.74 5.95 -32.63
N THR A 395 6.45 5.33 -31.70
CA THR A 395 7.89 5.01 -31.85
C THR A 395 8.19 3.53 -31.76
N VAL A 396 7.25 2.72 -31.27
CA VAL A 396 7.41 1.28 -31.09
C VAL A 396 6.45 0.50 -31.98
N ALA A 397 6.94 -0.51 -32.69
CA ALA A 397 6.17 -1.49 -33.44
C ALA A 397 5.74 -2.66 -32.54
N PRO A 398 4.47 -3.11 -32.62
CA PRO A 398 3.98 -4.20 -31.78
C PRO A 398 4.47 -5.56 -32.28
N GLY A 399 4.63 -6.50 -31.35
CA GLY A 399 4.65 -7.93 -31.65
C GLY A 399 3.26 -8.52 -31.79
N PHE A 400 3.18 -9.79 -32.20
CA PHE A 400 1.91 -10.49 -32.43
C PHE A 400 1.84 -11.90 -31.86
N GLU A 401 2.96 -12.43 -31.36
CA GLU A 401 3.10 -13.85 -31.00
C GLU A 401 3.44 -14.02 -29.51
N PRO A 402 2.66 -14.80 -28.75
CA PRO A 402 3.07 -15.26 -27.43
C PRO A 402 4.29 -16.20 -27.55
N VAL A 403 5.29 -16.00 -26.69
CA VAL A 403 6.54 -16.78 -26.76
C VAL A 403 6.78 -17.53 -25.45
N THR A 404 7.12 -18.82 -25.59
CA THR A 404 7.58 -19.68 -24.51
C THR A 404 8.98 -20.21 -24.83
N ILE A 405 9.80 -20.37 -23.79
CA ILE A 405 11.11 -21.03 -23.87
C ILE A 405 11.14 -22.24 -22.93
N THR A 406 12.07 -23.16 -23.17
CA THR A 406 12.30 -24.30 -22.28
C THR A 406 13.61 -24.11 -21.53
N VAL A 407 13.57 -24.16 -20.20
CA VAL A 407 14.74 -24.05 -19.32
C VAL A 407 14.78 -25.27 -18.43
N GLU A 408 15.74 -26.17 -18.66
CA GLU A 408 15.89 -27.43 -17.90
C GLU A 408 14.59 -28.26 -17.81
N GLY A 409 13.79 -28.28 -18.88
CA GLY A 409 12.51 -29.00 -18.94
C GLY A 409 11.30 -28.18 -18.48
N ALA A 410 11.50 -27.05 -17.81
CA ALA A 410 10.44 -26.13 -17.43
C ALA A 410 10.04 -25.24 -18.61
N THR A 411 8.73 -25.05 -18.82
CA THR A 411 8.25 -24.08 -19.82
C THR A 411 8.07 -22.71 -19.18
N VAL A 412 8.72 -21.70 -19.75
CA VAL A 412 8.69 -20.31 -19.27
C VAL A 412 8.07 -19.40 -20.33
N GLY A 413 7.01 -18.68 -19.99
CA GLY A 413 6.39 -17.67 -20.84
C GLY A 413 7.05 -16.29 -20.68
N LEU A 414 7.15 -15.53 -21.77
CA LEU A 414 7.77 -14.20 -21.78
C LEU A 414 6.73 -13.10 -22.03
N THR A 415 6.70 -12.07 -21.18
CA THR A 415 5.86 -10.88 -21.37
C THR A 415 6.57 -9.59 -20.93
N THR A 416 6.04 -8.43 -21.33
CA THR A 416 6.66 -7.12 -21.07
C THR A 416 5.66 -6.09 -20.55
N CYS A 417 5.95 -5.52 -19.39
CA CYS A 417 5.31 -4.34 -18.80
C CYS A 417 3.78 -4.32 -18.92
N TYR A 418 3.26 -3.59 -19.91
CA TYR A 418 1.83 -3.37 -20.12
C TYR A 418 1.05 -4.66 -20.38
N ASP A 419 1.71 -5.70 -20.90
CA ASP A 419 1.15 -7.05 -21.09
C ASP A 419 0.50 -7.60 -19.81
N ILE A 420 1.01 -7.25 -18.62
CA ILE A 420 0.47 -7.72 -17.33
C ILE A 420 -1.00 -7.32 -17.11
N ARG A 421 -1.50 -6.32 -17.85
CA ARG A 421 -2.90 -5.89 -17.78
C ARG A 421 -3.84 -6.80 -18.58
N PHE A 422 -3.33 -7.65 -19.46
CA PHE A 422 -4.10 -8.46 -20.39
C PHE A 422 -4.05 -9.95 -19.96
N PRO A 423 -5.01 -10.42 -19.15
CA PRO A 423 -5.01 -11.80 -18.64
C PRO A 423 -5.00 -12.85 -19.75
N GLU A 424 -5.58 -12.55 -20.91
CA GLU A 424 -5.68 -13.47 -22.05
C GLU A 424 -4.32 -13.98 -22.52
N LEU A 425 -3.30 -13.11 -22.54
CA LEU A 425 -1.94 -13.49 -22.91
C LEU A 425 -1.33 -14.48 -21.91
N TYR A 426 -1.56 -14.27 -20.62
CA TYR A 426 -1.04 -15.16 -19.58
C TYR A 426 -1.72 -16.51 -19.61
N VAL A 427 -3.04 -16.53 -19.80
CA VAL A 427 -3.78 -17.79 -19.94
C VAL A 427 -3.36 -18.54 -21.20
N GLU A 428 -3.07 -17.84 -22.30
CA GLU A 428 -2.52 -18.46 -23.51
C GLU A 428 -1.13 -19.07 -23.28
N LEU A 429 -0.23 -18.36 -22.59
CA LEU A 429 1.09 -18.90 -22.22
C LEU A 429 0.96 -20.14 -21.32
N ALA A 430 0.04 -20.11 -20.35
CA ALA A 430 -0.22 -21.25 -19.48
C ALA A 430 -0.79 -22.45 -20.26
N ARG A 431 -1.65 -22.21 -21.26
CA ARG A 431 -2.14 -23.24 -22.19
C ARG A 431 -1.03 -23.85 -23.04
N ARG A 432 -0.01 -23.06 -23.38
CA ARG A 432 1.23 -23.54 -24.03
C ARG A 432 2.17 -24.27 -23.06
N GLY A 433 1.74 -24.51 -21.83
CA GLY A 433 2.47 -25.28 -20.82
C GLY A 433 3.31 -24.44 -19.86
N ALA A 434 3.34 -23.11 -19.98
CA ALA A 434 4.18 -22.27 -19.14
C ALA A 434 3.83 -22.42 -17.65
N GLN A 435 4.73 -22.98 -16.84
CA GLN A 435 4.58 -23.10 -15.38
C GLN A 435 5.04 -21.82 -14.67
N LEU A 436 5.94 -21.08 -15.31
CA LEU A 436 6.43 -19.76 -14.90
C LEU A 436 6.19 -18.77 -16.06
N VAL A 437 5.69 -17.58 -15.75
CA VAL A 437 5.66 -16.47 -16.71
C VAL A 437 6.50 -15.32 -16.15
N THR A 438 7.46 -14.83 -16.94
CA THR A 438 8.23 -13.63 -16.57
C THR A 438 7.59 -12.39 -17.19
N VAL A 439 7.54 -11.31 -16.41
CA VAL A 439 7.16 -10.00 -16.92
C VAL A 439 8.26 -8.99 -16.60
N HIS A 440 8.84 -8.40 -17.65
CA HIS A 440 9.91 -7.42 -17.52
C HIS A 440 9.35 -6.03 -17.78
N ALA A 441 9.57 -5.10 -16.86
CA ALA A 441 8.93 -3.82 -16.87
C ALA A 441 9.88 -2.65 -16.58
N SER A 442 9.43 -1.52 -17.07
CA SER A 442 9.77 -0.20 -16.59
C SER A 442 8.41 0.45 -16.30
N TRP A 443 7.82 0.12 -15.16
CA TRP A 443 6.45 0.47 -14.82
C TRP A 443 6.39 1.94 -14.42
N GLY A 444 5.30 2.61 -14.80
CA GLY A 444 5.10 4.01 -14.41
C GLY A 444 5.01 4.14 -12.90
N SER A 445 5.81 5.03 -12.33
CA SER A 445 5.77 5.36 -10.90
C SER A 445 4.66 6.37 -10.59
N GLY A 446 4.42 6.58 -9.30
CA GLY A 446 3.36 7.44 -8.78
C GLY A 446 2.38 6.71 -7.85
N PRO A 447 1.44 7.46 -7.23
CA PRO A 447 0.56 6.91 -6.21
C PRO A 447 -0.20 5.66 -6.66
N GLY A 448 -0.08 4.58 -5.89
CA GLY A 448 -0.76 3.30 -6.14
C GLY A 448 -0.21 2.46 -7.29
N LYS A 449 0.85 2.90 -8.00
CA LYS A 449 1.39 2.16 -9.15
C LYS A 449 2.09 0.87 -8.75
N LEU A 450 2.84 0.88 -7.64
CA LEU A 450 3.45 -0.31 -7.07
C LEU A 450 2.39 -1.33 -6.61
N ASP A 451 1.27 -0.85 -6.07
CA ASP A 451 0.16 -1.71 -5.66
C ASP A 451 -0.54 -2.34 -6.86
N GLN A 452 -0.75 -1.57 -7.94
CA GLN A 452 -1.26 -2.12 -9.20
C GLN A 452 -0.31 -3.17 -9.77
N TRP A 453 1.00 -2.88 -9.77
CA TRP A 453 2.02 -3.81 -10.22
C TRP A 453 1.97 -5.14 -9.45
N THR A 454 1.98 -5.04 -8.12
CA THR A 454 1.91 -6.19 -7.21
C THR A 454 0.62 -6.98 -7.37
N LEU A 455 -0.53 -6.28 -7.43
CA LEU A 455 -1.83 -6.90 -7.60
C LEU A 455 -1.93 -7.63 -8.94
N LEU A 456 -1.49 -7.02 -10.03
CA LEU A 456 -1.57 -7.61 -11.36
C LEU A 456 -0.68 -8.86 -11.44
N ALA A 457 0.54 -8.83 -10.90
CA ALA A 457 1.41 -10.00 -10.87
C ALA A 457 0.75 -11.19 -10.14
N ARG A 458 0.17 -10.94 -8.96
CA ARG A 458 -0.57 -11.96 -8.19
C ARG A 458 -1.81 -12.46 -8.93
N ALA A 459 -2.56 -11.54 -9.55
CA ALA A 459 -3.74 -11.91 -10.33
C ALA A 459 -3.37 -12.82 -11.51
N ARG A 460 -2.27 -12.54 -12.23
CA ARG A 460 -1.81 -13.41 -13.32
C ARG A 460 -1.33 -14.77 -12.85
N ALA A 461 -0.73 -14.85 -11.65
CA ALA A 461 -0.38 -16.13 -11.05
C ALA A 461 -1.65 -16.96 -10.74
N LEU A 462 -2.70 -16.33 -10.20
CA LEU A 462 -4.00 -16.95 -9.97
C LEU A 462 -4.72 -17.37 -11.25
N ASP A 463 -4.73 -16.51 -12.28
CA ASP A 463 -5.40 -16.80 -13.56
C ASP A 463 -4.79 -18.00 -14.30
N THR A 464 -3.48 -18.21 -14.10
CA THR A 464 -2.71 -19.26 -14.77
C THR A 464 -2.47 -20.48 -13.90
N THR A 465 -2.79 -20.41 -12.60
CA THR A 465 -2.38 -21.39 -11.59
C THR A 465 -0.90 -21.75 -11.78
N GLY A 466 -0.06 -20.71 -11.90
CA GLY A 466 1.37 -20.82 -12.19
C GLY A 466 2.14 -19.70 -11.53
N PHE A 467 3.46 -19.74 -11.62
CA PHE A 467 4.31 -18.69 -11.05
C PHE A 467 4.36 -17.48 -11.97
N VAL A 468 4.47 -16.29 -11.37
CA VAL A 468 4.79 -15.06 -12.09
C VAL A 468 6.01 -14.40 -11.46
N ALA A 469 7.09 -14.29 -12.24
CA ALA A 469 8.25 -13.49 -11.87
C ALA A 469 8.13 -12.11 -12.50
N ALA A 470 7.71 -11.13 -11.71
CA ALA A 470 7.49 -9.76 -12.15
C ALA A 470 8.70 -8.91 -11.79
N VAL A 471 9.39 -8.40 -12.80
CA VAL A 471 10.67 -7.70 -12.68
C VAL A 471 10.49 -6.28 -13.18
N ASP A 472 10.72 -5.31 -12.32
CA ASP A 472 10.59 -3.90 -12.65
C ASP A 472 11.90 -3.15 -12.44
N GLN A 473 12.13 -2.13 -13.27
CA GLN A 473 13.23 -1.18 -13.10
C GLN A 473 13.18 -0.54 -11.71
N ALA A 474 14.35 -0.39 -11.08
CA ALA A 474 14.47 0.33 -9.81
C ALA A 474 14.02 1.79 -9.99
N TYR A 475 13.47 2.37 -8.93
CA TYR A 475 12.98 3.74 -8.95
C TYR A 475 14.14 4.73 -9.17
N PRO A 476 14.14 5.51 -10.26
CA PRO A 476 15.27 6.36 -10.63
C PRO A 476 15.26 7.73 -9.92
N GLY A 477 14.31 7.96 -9.01
CA GLY A 477 14.06 9.26 -8.38
C GLY A 477 13.06 10.14 -9.13
N ASP A 478 12.49 11.11 -8.41
CA ASP A 478 11.32 11.89 -8.82
C ASP A 478 11.49 12.64 -10.14
N GLU A 479 12.67 13.21 -10.40
CA GLU A 479 12.90 13.98 -11.62
C GLU A 479 12.90 13.11 -12.87
N ILE A 480 13.47 11.92 -12.80
CA ILE A 480 13.51 10.96 -13.92
C ILE A 480 12.14 10.28 -14.07
N ALA A 481 11.45 10.03 -12.95
CA ALA A 481 10.09 9.50 -12.92
C ALA A 481 9.06 10.36 -13.68
N LYS A 482 9.23 11.69 -13.71
CA LYS A 482 8.34 12.59 -14.46
C LYS A 482 8.43 12.43 -15.97
N ALA A 483 9.54 11.89 -16.49
CA ALA A 483 9.77 11.77 -17.93
C ALA A 483 8.97 10.62 -18.57
N GLY A 484 8.45 9.69 -17.78
CA GLY A 484 7.61 8.59 -18.26
C GLY A 484 7.73 7.34 -17.41
N PRO A 485 7.36 6.17 -17.96
CA PRO A 485 7.45 4.91 -17.25
C PRO A 485 8.92 4.49 -17.16
N THR A 486 9.53 4.77 -16.01
CA THR A 486 10.98 4.60 -15.76
C THR A 486 11.29 3.65 -14.58
N GLY A 487 10.27 2.95 -14.07
CA GLY A 487 10.39 2.00 -12.96
C GLY A 487 9.77 2.52 -11.66
N VAL A 488 9.11 1.63 -10.94
CA VAL A 488 8.65 1.81 -9.56
C VAL A 488 9.34 0.84 -8.59
N GLY A 489 10.19 -0.06 -9.10
CA GLY A 489 10.79 -1.15 -8.35
C GLY A 489 9.77 -2.21 -7.96
N GLY A 490 9.99 -2.88 -6.83
CA GLY A 490 9.04 -3.88 -6.35
C GLY A 490 8.99 -5.15 -7.19
N SER A 491 10.14 -5.54 -7.76
CA SER A 491 10.30 -6.85 -8.39
C SER A 491 9.86 -7.95 -7.43
N LEU A 492 9.12 -8.97 -7.87
CA LEU A 492 8.58 -10.02 -7.00
C LEU A 492 8.38 -11.35 -7.73
N VAL A 493 8.25 -12.42 -6.96
CA VAL A 493 7.76 -13.72 -7.45
C VAL A 493 6.43 -14.04 -6.76
N ALA A 494 5.39 -14.30 -7.56
CA ALA A 494 4.09 -14.73 -7.09
C ALA A 494 3.89 -16.24 -7.30
N SER A 495 3.33 -16.92 -6.31
CA SER A 495 3.01 -18.35 -6.33
C SER A 495 1.74 -18.66 -7.14
N PRO A 496 1.50 -19.92 -7.52
CA PRO A 496 0.24 -20.36 -8.15
C PRO A 496 -1.04 -20.03 -7.35
N THR A 497 -0.92 -19.82 -6.03
CA THR A 497 -2.02 -19.43 -5.14
C THR A 497 -2.07 -17.92 -4.89
N GLY A 498 -1.26 -17.13 -5.61
CA GLY A 498 -1.22 -15.67 -5.53
C GLY A 498 -0.50 -15.14 -4.29
N GLU A 499 0.29 -15.95 -3.59
CA GLU A 499 1.17 -15.49 -2.51
C GLU A 499 2.41 -14.80 -3.10
N VAL A 500 2.91 -13.73 -2.46
CA VAL A 500 4.20 -13.12 -2.83
C VAL A 500 5.30 -13.84 -2.07
N LEU A 501 6.14 -14.59 -2.79
CA LEU A 501 7.18 -15.45 -2.20
C LEU A 501 8.47 -14.70 -1.90
N VAL A 502 8.77 -13.70 -2.71
CA VAL A 502 9.89 -12.77 -2.52
C VAL A 502 9.56 -11.44 -3.20
N SER A 503 10.04 -10.33 -2.65
CA SER A 503 9.91 -9.00 -3.26
C SER A 503 11.10 -8.10 -2.95
N ALA A 504 11.45 -7.23 -3.90
CA ALA A 504 12.42 -6.15 -3.75
C ALA A 504 11.74 -4.87 -3.27
N GLY A 505 12.55 -3.94 -2.77
CA GLY A 505 12.14 -2.56 -2.53
C GLY A 505 12.11 -1.72 -3.81
N ALA A 506 12.16 -0.39 -3.65
CA ALA A 506 12.26 0.56 -4.76
C ALA A 506 13.67 0.62 -5.38
N ASP A 507 14.71 0.27 -4.61
CA ASP A 507 16.12 0.39 -5.00
C ASP A 507 16.61 -0.80 -5.85
N GLU A 508 17.79 -0.63 -6.46
CA GLU A 508 18.47 -1.71 -7.19
C GLU A 508 18.78 -2.88 -6.25
N GLN A 509 18.24 -4.06 -6.58
CA GLN A 509 18.40 -5.27 -5.78
C GLN A 509 18.45 -6.51 -6.67
N LEU A 510 19.24 -7.50 -6.26
CA LEU A 510 19.24 -8.84 -6.83
C LEU A 510 18.43 -9.78 -5.94
N LEU A 511 17.34 -10.32 -6.48
CA LEU A 511 16.59 -11.39 -5.84
C LEU A 511 17.03 -12.74 -6.42
N VAL A 512 17.29 -13.70 -5.54
CA VAL A 512 17.54 -15.10 -5.89
C VAL A 512 16.51 -15.94 -5.16
N PHE A 513 15.74 -16.74 -5.91
CA PHE A 513 14.65 -17.53 -5.37
C PHE A 513 14.57 -18.87 -6.11
N ASP A 514 14.50 -19.95 -5.34
CA ASP A 514 14.32 -21.30 -5.87
C ASP A 514 12.81 -21.57 -6.04
N VAL A 515 12.35 -21.74 -7.27
CA VAL A 515 10.95 -22.00 -7.59
C VAL A 515 10.69 -23.51 -7.61
N ASP A 516 9.73 -23.96 -6.81
CA ASP A 516 9.22 -25.33 -6.86
C ASP A 516 8.13 -25.45 -7.94
N LEU A 517 8.51 -25.93 -9.12
CA LEU A 517 7.60 -26.01 -10.27
C LEU A 517 6.52 -27.09 -10.10
N ASP A 518 6.75 -28.12 -9.28
CA ASP A 518 5.76 -29.16 -9.00
C ASP A 518 4.52 -28.56 -8.32
N ALA A 519 4.70 -27.48 -7.54
CA ALA A 519 3.61 -26.74 -6.92
C ALA A 519 2.67 -26.08 -7.95
N ALA A 520 3.15 -25.72 -9.15
CA ALA A 520 2.29 -25.20 -10.22
C ALA A 520 1.40 -26.30 -10.79
N ASP A 521 1.95 -27.50 -10.99
CA ASP A 521 1.20 -28.64 -11.51
C ASP A 521 0.17 -29.12 -10.48
N GLN A 522 0.55 -29.22 -9.21
CA GLN A 522 -0.37 -29.55 -8.13
C GLN A 522 -1.52 -28.52 -8.01
N ALA A 523 -1.22 -27.22 -8.13
CA ALA A 523 -2.23 -26.17 -8.08
C ALA A 523 -3.19 -26.24 -9.28
N ARG A 524 -2.67 -26.56 -10.47
CA ARG A 524 -3.48 -26.77 -11.68
C ARG A 524 -4.44 -27.93 -11.54
N GLU A 525 -3.99 -29.03 -10.96
CA GLU A 525 -4.84 -30.20 -10.70
C GLU A 525 -5.89 -29.90 -9.63
N THR A 526 -5.48 -29.27 -8.52
CA THR A 526 -6.35 -29.07 -7.35
C THR A 526 -7.41 -27.99 -7.57
N ILE A 527 -7.02 -26.85 -8.16
CA ILE A 527 -7.91 -25.70 -8.36
C ILE A 527 -8.61 -25.78 -9.73
N ALA A 528 -7.98 -26.45 -10.70
CA ALA A 528 -8.53 -26.71 -12.03
C ALA A 528 -9.04 -25.46 -12.77
N VAL A 529 -8.45 -24.28 -12.51
CA VAL A 529 -8.88 -23.00 -13.12
C VAL A 529 -8.85 -23.07 -14.64
N LEU A 530 -7.76 -23.58 -15.21
CA LEU A 530 -7.59 -23.69 -16.67
C LEU A 530 -8.52 -24.75 -17.28
N GLN A 531 -8.74 -25.86 -16.58
CA GLN A 531 -9.58 -26.98 -17.03
C GLN A 531 -11.07 -26.63 -16.98
N ASN A 532 -11.50 -25.93 -15.93
CA ASN A 532 -12.89 -25.52 -15.71
C ASN A 532 -13.28 -24.25 -16.48
N ARG A 533 -12.36 -23.67 -17.26
CA ARG A 533 -12.61 -22.43 -18.02
C ARG A 533 -13.61 -22.68 -19.16
N SER A 534 -14.74 -21.96 -19.13
CA SER A 534 -15.71 -21.92 -20.23
C SER A 534 -15.48 -20.71 -21.15
N GLN A 535 -15.69 -20.88 -22.46
CA GLN A 535 -15.57 -19.79 -23.45
C GLN A 535 -16.74 -18.78 -23.39
N PHE A 536 -17.87 -19.16 -22.78
CA PHE A 536 -19.03 -18.30 -22.53
C PHE A 536 -19.58 -18.56 -21.12
N ALA A 537 -20.18 -17.54 -20.48
CA ALA A 537 -20.86 -17.71 -19.19
C ALA A 537 -22.05 -18.68 -19.36
N GLN A 538 -21.86 -19.95 -19.02
CA GLN A 538 -22.92 -20.94 -19.02
C GLN A 538 -23.57 -20.94 -17.64
N SER A 539 -24.79 -20.41 -17.55
CA SER A 539 -25.58 -20.26 -16.32
C SER A 539 -25.87 -21.59 -15.59
N GLY A 540 -25.49 -22.74 -16.16
CA GLY A 540 -25.72 -24.08 -15.61
C GLY A 540 -24.49 -24.99 -15.51
N LYS A 541 -23.27 -24.55 -15.86
CA LYS A 541 -22.04 -25.36 -15.76
C LYS A 541 -21.10 -24.88 -14.65
N ALA A 542 -21.60 -24.78 -13.42
CA ALA A 542 -20.75 -24.79 -12.24
C ALA A 542 -20.87 -26.17 -11.59
N GLN A 543 -20.33 -27.19 -12.25
CA GLN A 543 -20.19 -28.52 -11.67
C GLN A 543 -18.74 -28.93 -11.84
N SER A 544 -18.02 -29.16 -10.74
CA SER A 544 -16.83 -30.00 -10.77
C SER A 544 -17.30 -31.40 -11.15
N LEU A 545 -16.89 -31.88 -12.32
CA LEU A 545 -16.92 -33.31 -12.59
C LEU A 545 -15.82 -33.89 -11.70
N GLY A 546 -16.24 -34.62 -10.66
CA GLY A 546 -15.40 -35.00 -9.52
C GLY A 546 -14.21 -35.89 -9.83
#